data_AF-A0A3B8MGV6-F1
#
_entry.id   AF-A0A3B8MGV6-F1
#
_cell.length_a   1.000
_cell.length_b   1.000
_cell.length_c   1.000
_cell.angle_alpha   90.00
_cell.angle_beta   90.00
_cell.angle_gamma   90.00
#
_symmetry.space_group_name_H-M   'P 1'
#
loop_
_entity.id
_entity.type
_entity.pdbx_description
1 polymer ?
#
loop_
_entity_poly.entity_id
_entity_poly.type
_entity_poly.pdbx_seq_one_letter_code
_entity_poly.pdbx_strand_id
1 'polypeptide(L)'
;MMSKVAILRTMPESIFDDYHRLLNLADYQGSLDRSVDTALKVNISWHFFFPGSSTTPWQLDGVIRAMQKDGYDKDLIHACHNRTVVIDAHLGERENKQLNVVEDHGLRNVHLYEGEEWVHIRDAVSDLCDDFLCLNE
;
A
#
# COMPACT_ATOMS: atom_id res chain seq x y z
N MET A 1 2.09 -23.68 1.50
CA MET A 1 1.23 -23.21 0.40
C MET A 1 2.16 -22.79 -0.76
N MET A 2 1.83 -23.08 -2.02
CA MET A 2 2.66 -22.63 -3.15
C MET A 2 2.33 -21.17 -3.47
N SER A 3 3.35 -20.36 -3.75
CA SER A 3 3.18 -18.96 -4.17
C SER A 3 2.42 -18.88 -5.50
N LYS A 4 1.47 -17.96 -5.62
CA LYS A 4 0.70 -17.71 -6.84
C LYS A 4 1.09 -16.36 -7.45
N VAL A 5 1.39 -16.36 -8.75
CA VAL A 5 1.71 -15.15 -9.52
C VAL A 5 0.73 -15.05 -10.68
N ALA A 6 0.09 -13.89 -10.82
CA ALA A 6 -0.81 -13.58 -11.93
C ALA A 6 -0.22 -12.46 -12.80
N ILE A 7 -0.29 -12.64 -14.11
CA ILE A 7 0.11 -11.63 -15.10
C ILE A 7 -1.04 -11.46 -16.07
N LEU A 8 -1.43 -10.22 -16.33
CA LEU A 8 -2.51 -9.87 -17.23
C LEU A 8 -2.04 -8.77 -18.18
N ARG A 9 -2.32 -8.94 -19.48
CA ARG A 9 -2.21 -7.83 -20.44
C ARG A 9 -3.45 -6.97 -20.29
N THR A 10 -3.26 -5.66 -20.15
CA THR A 10 -4.32 -4.67 -19.98
C THR A 10 -4.31 -3.64 -21.10
N MET A 11 -5.41 -2.88 -21.24
CA MET A 11 -5.53 -1.71 -22.10
C MET A 11 -6.20 -0.57 -21.32
N PRO A 12 -6.01 0.70 -21.70
CA PRO A 12 -6.60 1.83 -20.99
C PRO A 12 -8.12 1.73 -20.79
N GLU A 13 -8.84 1.15 -21.75
CA GLU A 13 -10.29 1.03 -21.75
C GLU A 13 -10.82 0.04 -20.71
N SER A 14 -10.01 -0.94 -20.30
CA SER A 14 -10.39 -2.02 -19.39
C SER A 14 -9.63 -2.02 -18.07
N ILE A 15 -8.78 -1.01 -17.83
CA ILE A 15 -7.78 -1.01 -16.76
C ILE A 15 -8.35 -1.36 -15.37
N PHE A 16 -9.54 -0.85 -15.02
CA PHE A 16 -10.15 -1.12 -13.71
C PHE A 16 -10.71 -2.54 -13.58
N ASP A 17 -11.38 -3.03 -14.63
CA ASP A 17 -11.85 -4.42 -14.66
C ASP A 17 -10.66 -5.39 -14.68
N ASP A 18 -9.57 -5.01 -15.35
CA ASP A 18 -8.33 -5.77 -15.39
C ASP A 18 -7.66 -5.85 -14.00
N TYR A 19 -7.66 -4.77 -13.20
CA TYR A 19 -7.19 -4.83 -11.80
C TYR A 19 -8.05 -5.75 -10.94
N HIS A 20 -9.37 -5.67 -11.06
CA HIS A 20 -10.29 -6.57 -10.35
C HIS A 20 -10.01 -8.02 -10.72
N ARG A 21 -9.86 -8.32 -12.02
CA ARG A 21 -9.49 -9.66 -12.50
C ARG A 21 -8.10 -10.09 -12.03
N LEU A 22 -7.11 -9.21 -12.07
CA LEU A 22 -5.72 -9.49 -11.70
C LEU A 22 -5.60 -9.88 -10.23
N LEU A 23 -6.21 -9.11 -9.33
CA LEU A 23 -6.20 -9.40 -7.89
C LEU A 23 -6.88 -10.75 -7.60
N ASN A 24 -8.00 -11.03 -8.24
CA ASN A 24 -8.71 -12.31 -8.10
C ASN A 24 -7.93 -13.50 -8.70
N LEU A 25 -7.24 -13.32 -9.82
CA LEU A 25 -6.31 -14.32 -10.35
C LEU A 25 -5.18 -14.62 -9.36
N ALA A 26 -4.70 -13.60 -8.64
CA ALA A 26 -3.71 -13.74 -7.58
C ALA A 26 -4.27 -14.35 -6.28
N ASP A 27 -5.58 -14.62 -6.19
CA ASP A 27 -6.25 -15.15 -4.99
C ASP A 27 -6.02 -14.28 -3.74
N TYR A 28 -6.01 -12.96 -3.92
CA TYR A 28 -5.71 -12.03 -2.83
C TYR A 28 -6.70 -12.16 -1.67
N GLN A 29 -7.96 -12.52 -1.94
CA GLN A 29 -9.01 -12.69 -0.92
C GLN A 29 -8.77 -13.90 0.00
N GLY A 30 -8.00 -14.90 -0.45
CA GLY A 30 -7.57 -16.00 0.41
C GLY A 30 -6.37 -15.63 1.30
N SER A 31 -5.68 -14.54 0.98
CA SER A 31 -4.46 -14.10 1.69
C SER A 31 -4.66 -12.86 2.56
N LEU A 32 -5.65 -12.02 2.22
CA LEU A 32 -5.95 -10.78 2.91
C LEU A 32 -7.32 -10.89 3.59
N ASP A 33 -7.32 -10.84 4.92
CA ASP A 33 -8.54 -10.84 5.71
C ASP A 33 -9.29 -9.52 5.49
N ARG A 34 -10.60 -9.59 5.25
CA ARG A 34 -11.45 -8.40 5.02
C ARG A 34 -11.77 -7.64 6.30
N SER A 35 -11.58 -8.27 7.46
CA SER A 35 -11.93 -7.71 8.77
C SER A 35 -10.82 -6.90 9.42
N VAL A 36 -9.64 -6.84 8.82
CA VAL A 36 -8.47 -6.14 9.37
C VAL A 36 -8.18 -4.85 8.61
N ASP A 37 -7.58 -3.88 9.32
CA ASP A 37 -7.13 -2.63 8.72
C ASP A 37 -6.04 -2.93 7.67
N THR A 38 -6.32 -2.58 6.42
CA THR A 38 -5.48 -2.85 5.26
C THR A 38 -4.79 -1.59 4.79
N ALA A 39 -3.46 -1.62 4.85
CA ALA A 39 -2.60 -0.56 4.35
C ALA A 39 -2.29 -0.72 2.85
N LEU A 40 -2.71 0.24 2.03
CA LEU A 40 -2.29 0.38 0.64
C LEU A 40 -1.04 1.25 0.57
N LYS A 41 0.12 0.60 0.62
CA LYS A 41 1.41 1.27 0.61
C LYS A 41 1.70 1.90 -0.75
N VAL A 42 1.71 3.23 -0.81
CA VAL A 42 1.99 3.98 -2.04
C VAL A 42 3.51 4.04 -2.25
N ASN A 43 3.98 3.52 -3.38
CA ASN A 43 5.38 3.63 -3.79
C ASN A 43 5.60 4.88 -4.62
N ILE A 44 6.51 5.74 -4.19
CA ILE A 44 6.97 6.90 -4.93
C ILE A 44 8.50 6.85 -5.06
N SER A 45 9.01 7.27 -6.21
CA SER A 45 10.44 7.31 -6.49
C SER A 45 10.91 8.75 -6.42
N TRP A 46 11.48 9.14 -5.26
CA TRP A 46 11.68 10.55 -4.92
C TRP A 46 10.32 11.27 -4.95
N HIS A 47 10.24 12.39 -5.66
CA HIS A 47 8.99 13.11 -5.93
C HIS A 47 8.56 13.00 -7.39
N PHE A 48 9.34 12.29 -8.21
CA PHE A 48 9.16 12.26 -9.65
C PHE A 48 8.34 11.04 -10.07
N PHE A 49 7.61 11.21 -11.16
CA PHE A 49 6.81 10.12 -11.71
C PHE A 49 7.64 9.20 -12.59
N PHE A 50 7.87 7.99 -12.07
CA PHE A 50 8.49 6.89 -12.79
C PHE A 50 7.46 5.77 -12.96
N PRO A 51 6.79 5.65 -14.13
CA PRO A 51 5.65 4.73 -14.30
C PRO A 51 5.96 3.26 -14.01
N GLY A 52 7.21 2.82 -14.16
CA GLY A 52 7.64 1.44 -13.89
C GLY A 52 8.04 1.16 -12.44
N SER A 53 8.04 2.18 -11.56
CA SER A 53 8.54 2.06 -10.18
C SER A 53 7.68 2.78 -9.14
N SER A 54 6.89 3.77 -9.58
CA SER A 54 5.92 4.47 -8.76
C SER A 54 4.53 3.86 -8.93
N THR A 55 3.76 3.79 -7.85
CA THR A 55 2.34 3.46 -7.90
C THR A 55 1.64 4.49 -8.76
N THR A 56 1.00 4.06 -9.84
CA THR A 56 0.28 4.98 -10.72
C THR A 56 -1.11 5.31 -10.14
N PRO A 57 -1.70 6.46 -10.47
CA PRO A 57 -3.05 6.81 -10.01
C PRO A 57 -4.11 5.75 -10.38
N TRP A 58 -4.06 5.24 -11.62
CA TRP A 58 -4.99 4.20 -12.08
C TRP A 58 -4.76 2.84 -11.43
N GLN A 59 -3.52 2.54 -11.01
CA GLN A 59 -3.24 1.35 -10.20
C GLN A 59 -3.89 1.46 -8.83
N LEU A 60 -3.69 2.58 -8.14
CA LEU A 60 -4.28 2.81 -6.83
C LEU A 60 -5.81 2.77 -6.91
N ASP A 61 -6.40 3.49 -7.87
CA ASP A 61 -7.85 3.52 -8.09
C ASP A 61 -8.40 2.12 -8.43
N GLY A 62 -7.75 1.40 -9.34
CA GLY A 62 -8.15 0.04 -9.72
C GLY A 62 -8.12 -0.95 -8.56
N VAL A 63 -7.10 -0.88 -7.69
CA VAL A 63 -7.02 -1.73 -6.49
C VAL A 63 -8.12 -1.37 -5.49
N ILE A 64 -8.34 -0.08 -5.20
CA ILE A 64 -9.38 0.35 -4.26
C ILE A 64 -10.77 -0.10 -4.73
N ARG A 65 -11.10 0.15 -6.01
CA ARG A 65 -12.38 -0.27 -6.60
C ARG A 65 -12.56 -1.78 -6.55
N ALA A 66 -11.51 -2.55 -6.85
CA ALA A 66 -11.55 -4.00 -6.81
C ALA A 66 -11.83 -4.52 -5.39
N MET A 67 -11.15 -3.98 -4.38
CA MET A 67 -11.37 -4.33 -2.98
C MET A 67 -12.79 -3.99 -2.53
N GLN A 68 -13.28 -2.78 -2.82
CA GLN A 68 -14.66 -2.40 -2.50
C GLN A 68 -15.68 -3.32 -3.19
N LYS A 69 -15.46 -3.65 -4.47
CA LYS A 69 -16.32 -4.55 -5.24
C LYS A 69 -16.35 -5.97 -4.67
N ASP A 70 -15.23 -6.43 -4.11
CA ASP A 70 -15.11 -7.75 -3.46
C ASP A 70 -15.55 -7.74 -1.98
N GLY A 71 -16.07 -6.61 -1.48
CA GLY A 71 -16.70 -6.49 -0.17
C GLY A 71 -15.75 -6.18 0.98
N TYR A 72 -14.58 -5.61 0.70
CA TYR A 72 -13.74 -5.02 1.75
C TYR A 72 -14.37 -3.71 2.24
N ASP A 73 -14.39 -3.51 3.56
CA ASP A 73 -14.89 -2.28 4.14
C ASP A 73 -13.93 -1.13 3.84
N LYS A 74 -14.45 -0.06 3.26
CA LYS A 74 -13.67 1.12 2.89
C LYS A 74 -13.04 1.79 4.12
N ASP A 75 -13.70 1.75 5.26
CA ASP A 75 -13.21 2.38 6.49
C ASP A 75 -11.98 1.64 7.06
N LEU A 76 -11.83 0.37 6.69
CA LEU A 76 -10.66 -0.48 6.99
C LEU A 76 -9.59 -0.44 5.87
N ILE A 77 -9.69 0.48 4.91
CA ILE A 77 -8.65 0.67 3.89
C ILE A 77 -8.05 2.05 4.08
N HIS A 78 -6.71 2.13 4.06
CA HIS A 78 -6.02 3.42 4.10
C HIS A 78 -4.83 3.42 3.14
N ALA A 79 -4.57 4.55 2.51
CA ALA A 79 -3.28 4.77 1.84
C ALA A 79 -2.22 5.02 2.92
N CYS A 80 -0.99 4.57 2.67
CA CYS A 80 0.11 4.87 3.57
C CYS A 80 1.44 5.15 2.87
N HIS A 81 2.24 5.98 3.54
CA HIS A 81 3.53 6.44 3.08
C HIS A 81 4.59 6.18 4.17
N ASN A 82 5.73 5.63 3.77
CA ASN A 82 6.89 5.49 4.63
C ASN A 82 7.92 6.60 4.34
N ARG A 83 8.67 7.04 5.34
CA ARG A 83 9.80 7.96 5.13
C ARG A 83 10.97 7.17 4.57
N THR A 84 11.53 7.65 3.47
CA THR A 84 12.85 7.20 3.02
C THR A 84 13.75 8.43 2.89
N VAL A 85 15.07 8.20 2.88
CA VAL A 85 16.11 9.21 3.10
C VAL A 85 16.10 10.41 2.15
N VAL A 86 15.31 10.38 1.08
CA VAL A 86 15.30 11.40 0.03
C VAL A 86 13.89 11.73 -0.50
N ILE A 87 12.86 11.50 0.33
CA ILE A 87 11.45 11.64 -0.07
C ILE A 87 10.65 12.45 0.96
N ASP A 88 10.10 13.57 0.51
CA ASP A 88 8.89 14.25 0.97
C ASP A 88 7.65 13.59 0.34
N ALA A 89 6.99 12.75 1.12
CA ALA A 89 5.84 11.99 0.64
C ALA A 89 4.66 12.87 0.24
N HIS A 90 4.42 13.99 0.95
CA HIS A 90 3.35 14.95 0.68
C HIS A 90 3.55 15.63 -0.68
N LEU A 91 4.79 16.01 -0.99
CA LEU A 91 5.12 16.52 -2.33
C LEU A 91 4.91 15.43 -3.39
N GLY A 92 5.43 14.22 -3.13
CA GLY A 92 5.36 13.11 -4.07
C GLY A 92 3.93 12.73 -4.44
N GLU A 93 3.07 12.49 -3.46
CA GLU A 93 1.68 12.05 -3.70
C GLU A 93 0.84 13.08 -4.46
N ARG A 94 1.11 14.37 -4.26
CA ARG A 94 0.43 15.47 -4.95
C ARG A 94 0.88 15.58 -6.40
N GLU A 95 2.19 15.53 -6.65
CA GLU A 95 2.73 15.67 -8.00
C GLU A 95 2.43 14.44 -8.86
N ASN A 96 2.41 13.25 -8.24
CA ASN A 96 2.14 11.98 -8.91
C ASN A 96 0.64 11.63 -8.94
N LYS A 97 -0.22 12.50 -8.39
CA LYS A 97 -1.69 12.44 -8.44
C LYS A 97 -2.33 11.29 -7.67
N GLN A 98 -1.61 10.66 -6.74
CA GLN A 98 -2.23 9.67 -5.84
C GLN A 98 -3.14 10.35 -4.81
N LEU A 99 -2.78 11.55 -4.32
CA LEU A 99 -3.60 12.26 -3.34
C LEU A 99 -5.04 12.46 -3.84
N ASN A 100 -5.21 12.85 -5.10
CA ASN A 100 -6.53 13.01 -5.71
C ASN A 100 -7.36 11.71 -5.68
N VAL A 101 -6.72 10.56 -5.89
CA VAL A 101 -7.39 9.24 -5.84
C VAL A 101 -7.80 8.91 -4.40
N VAL A 102 -6.90 9.14 -3.45
CA VAL A 102 -7.15 8.91 -2.02
C VAL A 102 -8.32 9.76 -1.52
N GLU A 103 -8.35 11.04 -1.89
CA GLU A 103 -9.42 11.97 -1.55
C GLU A 103 -10.76 11.63 -2.24
N ASP A 104 -10.75 11.25 -3.53
CA ASP A 104 -11.96 10.86 -4.27
C ASP A 104 -12.65 9.63 -3.65
N HIS A 105 -11.86 8.66 -3.17
CA HIS A 105 -12.40 7.52 -2.42
C HIS A 105 -12.70 7.84 -0.95
N GLY A 106 -12.23 8.98 -0.43
CA GLY A 106 -12.38 9.37 0.97
C GLY A 106 -11.65 8.42 1.93
N LEU A 107 -10.46 7.93 1.53
CA LEU A 107 -9.64 7.05 2.38
C LEU A 107 -8.79 7.88 3.36
N ARG A 108 -8.44 7.26 4.49
CA ARG A 108 -7.37 7.78 5.35
C ARG A 108 -6.05 7.78 4.56
N ASN A 109 -5.26 8.83 4.76
CA ASN A 109 -3.92 8.94 4.20
C ASN A 109 -2.89 9.05 5.32
N VAL A 110 -2.18 7.96 5.61
CA VAL A 110 -1.33 7.84 6.79
C VAL A 110 0.14 7.97 6.41
N HIS A 111 0.80 8.97 6.97
CA HIS A 111 2.25 9.11 6.91
C HIS A 111 2.85 8.43 8.14
N LEU A 112 3.32 7.18 7.98
CA LEU A 112 3.66 6.23 9.05
C LEU A 112 4.81 6.67 9.99
N TYR A 113 5.34 7.88 9.80
CA TYR A 113 6.47 8.46 10.52
C TYR A 113 6.10 9.80 11.18
N GLU A 114 4.84 10.20 11.12
CA GLU A 114 4.34 11.46 11.65
C GLU A 114 3.46 11.16 12.88
N GLY A 115 3.88 11.65 14.05
CA GLY A 115 3.07 11.55 15.27
C GLY A 115 3.26 10.28 16.10
N GLU A 116 4.16 9.38 15.69
CA GLU A 116 4.43 8.14 16.42
C GLU A 116 5.49 8.32 17.53
N GLU A 117 5.26 7.70 18.68
CA GLU A 117 6.24 7.61 19.77
C GLU A 117 7.28 6.53 19.45
N TRP A 118 8.55 6.90 19.49
CA TRP A 118 9.63 5.93 19.32
C TRP A 118 9.84 5.17 20.62
N VAL A 119 9.58 3.86 20.58
CA VAL A 119 9.89 2.93 21.68
C VAL A 119 11.21 2.23 21.42
N HIS A 120 11.95 1.93 22.49
CA HIS A 120 13.13 1.10 22.37
C HIS A 120 12.71 -0.32 21.95
N ILE A 121 13.43 -0.95 21.01
CA ILE A 121 13.06 -2.28 20.50
C ILE A 121 12.92 -3.31 21.63
N ARG A 122 13.79 -3.23 22.64
CA ARG A 122 13.71 -4.09 23.83
C ARG A 122 12.44 -3.86 24.66
N ASP A 123 11.92 -2.64 24.71
CA ASP A 123 10.65 -2.37 25.39
C ASP A 123 9.46 -2.93 24.58
N ALA A 124 9.57 -2.94 23.26
CA ALA A 124 8.53 -3.46 22.36
C ALA A 124 8.44 -5.00 22.34
N VAL A 125 9.57 -5.70 22.37
CA VAL A 125 9.61 -7.17 22.16
C VAL A 125 10.30 -7.95 23.28
N SER A 126 10.75 -7.28 24.35
CA SER A 126 11.45 -7.91 25.49
C SER A 126 12.68 -8.72 25.02
N ASP A 127 12.89 -9.91 25.58
CA ASP A 127 14.05 -10.76 25.31
C ASP A 127 14.12 -11.27 23.86
N LEU A 128 13.01 -11.22 23.11
CA LEU A 128 13.02 -11.55 21.66
C LEU A 128 13.92 -10.59 20.86
N CYS A 129 14.22 -9.42 21.43
CA CYS A 129 15.18 -8.48 20.87
C CYS A 129 16.55 -9.12 20.60
N ASP A 130 16.97 -10.06 21.43
CA ASP A 130 18.27 -10.72 21.31
C ASP A 130 18.33 -11.66 20.09
N ASP A 131 17.18 -12.13 19.59
CA ASP A 131 17.09 -12.91 18.35
C ASP A 131 17.06 -12.03 17.07
N PHE A 132 16.71 -10.75 17.20
CA PHE A 132 16.60 -9.81 16.07
C PHE A 132 17.89 -9.02 15.80
N LEU A 133 18.65 -8.73 16.85
CA LEU A 133 19.84 -7.89 16.74
C LEU A 133 21.02 -8.72 16.27
N CYS A 134 21.48 -8.43 15.05
CA CYS A 134 22.63 -9.09 14.43
C CYS A 134 23.94 -8.93 15.25
N LEU A 135 23.98 -8.00 16.21
CA LEU A 135 25.13 -7.74 17.07
C LEU A 135 24.94 -8.17 18.53
N ASN A 136 23.75 -8.64 18.95
CA ASN A 136 23.42 -8.97 20.35
C ASN A 136 23.78 -7.88 21.38
N GLU A 137 23.93 -6.63 20.92
CA GLU A 137 24.20 -5.42 21.70
C GLU A 137 23.08 -4.41 21.47
#